data_AF-A0A7S0GCC5-F1
#
_entry.id   AF-A0A7S0GCC5-F1
#
_cell.length_a   1.000
_cell.length_b   1.000
_cell.length_c   1.000
_cell.angle_alpha   90.00
_cell.angle_beta   90.00
_cell.angle_gamma   90.00
#
_symmetry.space_group_name_H-M   'P 1'
#
loop_
_entity.id
_entity.type
_entity.pdbx_description
1 polymer ?
#
loop_
_entity_poly.entity_id
_entity_poly.type
_entity_poly.pdbx_seq_one_letter_code
_entity_poly.pdbx_strand_id
1 'polypeptide(L)'
;DTSRAHSMIIVKVQRRNTLTGRVKESDLFVTDFAGFEMAGNAPPDRTIQETKIGQKSFSALSNVIKALIEGNTHIPYRDSKLTSLLKSAFGGNCRTTLLIT
;
A
#
# COMPACT_ATOMS: atom_id res chain seq x y z
N ASP A 1 -10.14 0.52 -18.12
CA ASP A 1 -10.09 1.36 -16.91
C ASP A 1 -9.01 0.94 -15.93
N THR A 2 -7.77 1.33 -16.22
CA THR A 2 -6.60 1.13 -15.34
C THR A 2 -6.51 2.20 -14.24
N SER A 3 -7.19 3.35 -14.40
CA SER A 3 -7.18 4.46 -13.43
C SER A 3 -7.86 4.15 -12.09
N ARG A 4 -8.51 3.00 -11.97
CA ARG A 4 -9.39 2.62 -10.84
C ARG A 4 -8.89 1.42 -10.03
N ALA A 5 -7.86 0.72 -10.49
CA ALA A 5 -7.31 -0.46 -9.84
C ALA A 5 -5.89 -0.20 -9.33
N HIS A 6 -5.62 -0.61 -8.10
CA HIS A 6 -4.26 -0.63 -7.57
C HIS A 6 -3.52 -1.83 -8.14
N SER A 7 -2.29 -1.63 -8.60
CA SER A 7 -1.41 -2.70 -9.08
C SER A 7 -0.26 -2.90 -8.11
N MET A 8 0.03 -4.14 -7.74
CA MET A 8 1.15 -4.47 -6.86
C MET A 8 1.95 -5.62 -7.45
N ILE A 9 3.26 -5.41 -7.51
CA ILE A 9 4.25 -6.42 -7.88
C ILE A 9 5.14 -6.67 -6.66
N ILE A 10 5.33 -7.94 -6.31
CA ILE A 10 6.22 -8.37 -5.23
C ILE A 10 7.34 -9.19 -5.86
N VAL A 11 8.57 -8.69 -5.76
CA VAL A 11 9.76 -9.39 -6.21
C VAL A 11 10.48 -9.97 -4.99
N LYS A 12 10.49 -11.30 -4.89
CA LYS A 12 11.23 -12.01 -3.85
C LYS A 12 12.66 -12.25 -4.30
N VAL A 13 13.62 -11.78 -3.53
CA VAL A 13 15.05 -11.90 -3.82
C VAL A 13 15.70 -12.75 -2.75
N GLN A 14 16.35 -13.83 -3.18
CA GLN A 14 17.13 -14.70 -2.31
C GLN A 14 18.58 -14.69 -2.76
N ARG A 15 19.50 -14.42 -1.83
CA ARG A 15 20.94 -14.44 -2.05
C ARG A 15 21.57 -15.47 -1.14
N ARG A 16 22.28 -16.45 -1.72
CA ARG A 16 23.14 -17.38 -1.00
C ARG A 16 24.60 -16.95 -1.13
N ASN A 17 25.30 -16.84 -0.01
CA ASN A 17 26.75 -16.70 0.01
C ASN A 17 27.38 -18.09 -0.07
N THR A 18 28.10 -18.38 -1.16
CA THR A 18 28.68 -19.70 -1.44
C THR A 18 29.84 -20.08 -0.53
N LEU A 19 30.55 -19.09 0.04
CA LEU A 19 31.69 -19.33 0.94
C LEU A 19 31.25 -19.63 2.38
N THR A 20 30.22 -18.93 2.86
CA THR A 20 29.75 -19.05 4.26
C THR A 20 28.48 -19.88 4.42
N GLY A 21 27.85 -20.27 3.30
CA GLY A 21 26.55 -20.94 3.28
C GLY A 21 25.35 -20.06 3.67
N ARG A 22 25.57 -18.83 4.16
CA ARG A 22 24.52 -17.93 4.64
C ARG A 22 23.55 -17.55 3.52
N VAL A 23 22.26 -17.59 3.81
CA VAL A 23 21.19 -17.15 2.91
C VAL A 23 20.59 -15.85 3.46
N LYS A 24 20.34 -14.89 2.57
CA LYS A 24 19.57 -13.68 2.84
C LYS A 24 18.36 -13.64 1.92
N GLU A 25 17.22 -13.26 2.46
CA GLU A 25 15.97 -13.11 1.73
C GLU A 25 15.45 -11.69 1.92
N SER A 26 14.85 -11.14 0.86
CA SER A 26 14.23 -9.81 0.90
C SER A 26 13.08 -9.73 -0.10
N ASP A 27 12.03 -9.02 0.28
CA ASP A 27 10.90 -8.74 -0.59
C ASP A 27 10.97 -7.27 -1.04
N LEU A 28 10.92 -7.04 -2.36
CA LEU A 28 10.77 -5.71 -2.95
C LEU A 28 9.31 -5.54 -3.39
N PHE A 29 8.64 -4.53 -2.83
CA PHE A 29 7.26 -4.18 -3.16
C PHE A 29 7.28 -2.98 -4.11
N VAL A 30 6.66 -3.14 -5.29
CA VAL A 30 6.42 -2.04 -6.24
C VAL A 30 4.91 -1.92 -6.41
N THR A 31 4.35 -0.80 -5.95
CA THR A 31 2.90 -0.58 -5.97
C THR A 31 2.59 0.69 -6.76
N ASP A 32 1.67 0.57 -7.72
CA ASP A 32 1.05 1.67 -8.43
C ASP A 32 -0.37 1.85 -7.89
N PHE A 33 -0.65 3.04 -7.36
CA PHE A 33 -1.94 3.33 -6.76
C PHE A 33 -2.84 4.01 -7.80
N ALA A 34 -4.08 3.52 -7.90
CA ALA A 34 -5.12 4.13 -8.72
C ALA A 34 -5.32 5.61 -8.39
N GLY A 35 -5.79 6.41 -9.36
CA GLY A 35 -6.04 7.83 -9.15
C GLY A 35 -7.02 8.09 -7.99
N PHE A 36 -6.68 9.05 -7.13
CA PHE A 36 -7.55 9.52 -6.06
C PHE A 36 -8.46 10.64 -6.59
N GLU A 37 -9.73 10.32 -6.85
CA GLU A 37 -10.73 11.30 -7.28
C GLU A 37 -11.65 11.66 -6.11
N MET A 38 -11.77 12.95 -5.80
CA MET A 38 -12.71 13.43 -4.78
C MET A 38 -14.15 13.35 -5.30
N ALA A 39 -15.08 12.94 -4.42
CA ALA A 39 -16.48 12.72 -4.79
C ALA A 39 -17.20 13.99 -5.28
N GLY A 40 -16.71 15.18 -4.92
CA GLY A 40 -17.24 16.47 -5.40
C GLY A 40 -16.98 16.75 -6.88
N ASN A 41 -16.02 16.05 -7.51
CA ASN A 41 -15.66 16.21 -8.92
C ASN A 41 -16.12 15.02 -9.78
N ALA A 42 -16.94 14.12 -9.23
CA ALA A 42 -17.44 12.98 -9.98
C ALA A 42 -18.51 13.43 -10.99
N PRO A 43 -18.40 13.04 -12.29
CA PRO A 43 -19.45 13.27 -13.27
C PRO A 43 -20.81 12.74 -12.78
N PRO A 44 -21.93 13.37 -13.16
CA PRO A 44 -23.28 13.02 -12.69
C PRO A 44 -23.74 11.60 -13.10
N ASP A 45 -23.09 11.00 -14.08
CA ASP A 45 -23.25 9.61 -14.52
C ASP A 45 -22.68 8.58 -13.52
N ARG A 46 -21.74 8.99 -12.66
CA ARG A 46 -21.01 8.07 -11.77
C ARG A 46 -21.86 7.69 -10.57
N THR A 47 -22.00 6.39 -10.33
CA THR A 47 -22.59 5.87 -9.10
C THR A 47 -21.70 6.22 -7.89
N ILE A 48 -22.23 6.97 -6.93
CA ILE A 48 -21.58 7.41 -5.67
C ILE A 48 -20.86 6.26 -4.93
N GLN A 49 -21.36 5.03 -5.11
CA GLN A 49 -20.85 3.82 -4.49
C GLN A 49 -19.45 3.42 -5.00
N GLU A 50 -19.15 3.63 -6.29
CA GLU A 50 -17.85 3.32 -6.88
C GLU A 50 -16.76 4.29 -6.39
N THR A 51 -17.09 5.58 -6.29
CA THR A 51 -16.16 6.62 -5.81
C THR A 51 -15.78 6.40 -4.34
N LYS A 52 -16.71 5.90 -3.52
CA LYS A 52 -16.48 5.59 -2.09
C LYS A 52 -15.49 4.45 -1.86
N ILE A 53 -15.44 3.44 -2.74
CA ILE A 53 -14.57 2.27 -2.55
C ILE A 53 -13.09 2.64 -2.76
N GLY A 54 -12.78 3.41 -3.81
CA GLY A 54 -11.41 3.91 -4.05
C GLY A 54 -10.91 4.78 -2.90
N GLN A 55 -11.74 5.70 -2.42
CA GLN A 55 -11.43 6.61 -1.31
C GLN A 55 -11.17 5.88 0.02
N LYS A 56 -11.85 4.75 0.25
CA LYS A 56 -11.66 3.94 1.47
C LYS A 56 -10.23 3.41 1.56
N SER A 57 -9.66 2.94 0.45
CA SER A 57 -8.30 2.37 0.45
C SER A 57 -7.22 3.40 0.80
N PHE A 58 -7.32 4.61 0.25
CA PHE A 58 -6.42 5.73 0.56
C PHE A 58 -6.62 6.30 1.96
N SER A 59 -7.86 6.40 2.43
CA SER A 59 -8.14 6.87 3.79
C SER A 59 -7.55 5.90 4.83
N ALA A 60 -7.74 4.59 4.63
CA ALA A 60 -7.11 3.56 5.46
C ALA A 60 -5.58 3.65 5.41
N LEU A 61 -5.00 3.86 4.22
CA LEU A 61 -3.55 4.04 4.07
C LEU A 61 -3.04 5.25 4.86
N SER A 62 -3.74 6.39 4.77
CA SER A 62 -3.41 7.60 5.54
C SER A 62 -3.45 7.32 7.05
N ASN A 63 -4.46 6.62 7.54
CA ASN A 63 -4.58 6.27 8.97
C ASN A 63 -3.44 5.35 9.43
N VAL A 64 -3.05 4.37 8.61
CA VAL A 64 -1.89 3.49 8.89
C VAL A 64 -0.60 4.30 8.98
N ILE A 65 -0.34 5.18 8.01
CA ILE A 65 0.87 6.02 7.99
C ILE A 65 0.92 6.93 9.22
N LYS A 66 -0.20 7.58 9.56
CA LYS A 66 -0.30 8.44 10.76
C LYS A 66 0.00 7.66 12.04
N ALA A 67 -0.65 6.51 12.22
CA ALA A 67 -0.44 5.68 13.40
C ALA A 67 1.02 5.20 13.54
N LEU A 68 1.71 4.95 12.42
CA LEU A 68 3.13 4.58 12.41
C LEU A 68 4.04 5.75 12.80
N ILE A 69 3.77 6.95 12.28
CA ILE A 69 4.52 8.18 12.62
C ILE A 69 4.33 8.54 14.09
N GLU A 70 3.11 8.40 14.61
CA GLU A 70 2.77 8.69 16.01
C GLU A 70 3.29 7.61 16.97
N GLY A 71 3.77 6.47 16.47
CA GLY A 71 4.27 5.38 17.31
C GLY A 71 3.16 4.65 18.08
N ASN A 72 1.92 4.63 17.55
CA ASN A 72 0.79 3.98 18.21
C ASN A 72 1.04 2.48 18.35
N THR A 73 0.60 1.90 19.48
CA THR A 73 0.70 0.46 19.73
C THR A 73 -0.17 -0.36 18.77
N HIS A 74 -1.30 0.21 18.36
CA HIS A 74 -2.20 -0.38 17.38
C HIS A 74 -2.10 0.35 16.04
N ILE A 75 -1.79 -0.42 14.98
CA ILE A 75 -1.77 0.07 13.59
C ILE A 75 -2.92 -0.59 12.81
N PRO A 76 -3.84 0.19 12.21
CA PRO A 76 -5.08 -0.31 11.61
C PRO A 76 -4.89 -0.90 10.20
N TYR A 77 -3.97 -1.85 10.03
CA TYR A 77 -3.71 -2.50 8.74
C TYR A 77 -4.89 -3.29 8.16
N ARG A 78 -5.97 -3.49 8.93
CA ARG A 78 -7.14 -4.29 8.54
C ARG A 78 -8.28 -3.47 7.95
N ASP A 79 -8.15 -2.14 7.93
CA ASP A 79 -9.23 -1.25 7.49
C ASP A 79 -9.48 -1.32 5.97
N SER A 80 -8.51 -1.81 5.19
CA SER A 80 -8.66 -2.09 3.77
C SER A 80 -7.82 -3.29 3.31
N LYS A 81 -8.22 -3.94 2.20
CA LYS A 81 -7.40 -4.99 1.56
C LYS A 81 -6.01 -4.48 1.20
N LEU A 82 -5.90 -3.22 0.76
CA LEU A 82 -4.64 -2.59 0.40
C LEU A 82 -3.69 -2.47 1.60
N THR A 83 -4.18 -1.93 2.72
CA THR A 83 -3.38 -1.80 3.95
C THR A 83 -3.00 -3.15 4.56
N SER A 84 -3.84 -4.17 4.38
CA SER A 84 -3.52 -5.54 4.82
C SER A 84 -2.39 -6.15 4.00
N LEU A 85 -2.38 -5.94 2.68
CA LEU A 85 -1.28 -6.39 1.80
C LEU A 85 0.02 -5.64 2.09
N LEU A 86 -0.07 -4.34 2.35
CA LEU A 86 1.10 -3.49 2.60
C LEU A 86 1.62 -3.53 4.04
N LYS A 87 1.03 -4.35 4.93
CA LYS A 87 1.51 -4.48 6.31
C LYS A 87 3.01 -4.82 6.37
N SER A 88 3.48 -5.74 5.53
CA SER A 88 4.90 -6.10 5.43
C SER A 88 5.76 -4.98 4.81
N ALA A 89 5.15 -4.12 4.00
CA ALA A 89 5.83 -3.02 3.32
C ALA A 89 5.94 -1.75 4.18
N PHE A 90 5.08 -1.55 5.19
CA PHE A 90 5.09 -0.37 6.07
C PHE A 90 5.55 -0.66 7.51
N GLY A 91 5.64 -1.93 7.91
CA GLY A 91 6.04 -2.33 9.27
C GLY A 91 7.43 -2.96 9.33
N GLY A 92 8.01 -3.00 10.53
CA GLY A 92 9.25 -3.74 10.81
C GLY A 92 10.50 -3.13 10.17
N ASN A 93 11.29 -3.95 9.48
CA ASN A 93 12.57 -3.58 8.87
C ASN A 93 12.45 -3.23 7.37
N CYS A 94 11.25 -2.90 6.88
CA CYS A 94 11.07 -2.45 5.51
C CYS A 94 11.44 -0.98 5.37
N ARG A 95 12.11 -0.61 4.27
CA ARG A 95 12.31 0.79 3.89
C ARG A 95 11.27 1.15 2.85
N THR A 96 10.37 2.07 3.20
CA THR A 96 9.27 2.47 2.34
C THR A 96 9.48 3.88 1.83
N THR A 97 9.18 4.11 0.56
CA THR A 97 9.18 5.44 -0.05
C THR A 97 7.91 5.56 -0.88
N LEU A 98 7.19 6.64 -0.70
CA LEU A 98 6.01 6.99 -1.47
C LEU A 98 6.36 8.15 -2.40
N LEU A 99 6.11 7.95 -3.70
CA LEU A 99 6.23 9.01 -4.70
C LEU A 99 4.84 9.56 -4.98
N ILE A 100 4.71 10.88 -4.93
CA ILE A 100 3.47 11.61 -5.20
C ILE A 100 3.73 12.47 -6.43
N THR A 101 2.88 12.32 -7.44
CA THR A 101 2.95 13.03 -8.73
C THR A 101 1.82 14.02 -8.89
#